data_AF-A0A0L8FF45-F1
#
_entry.id   AF-A0A0L8FF45-F1
#
_cell.length_a   1.000
_cell.length_b   1.000
_cell.length_c   1.000
_cell.angle_alpha   90.00
_cell.angle_beta   90.00
_cell.angle_gamma   90.00
#
_symmetry.space_group_name_H-M   'P 1'
#
loop_
_entity.id
_entity.type
_entity.pdbx_description
1 polymer ?
#
loop_
_entity_poly.entity_id
_entity_poly.type
_entity_poly.pdbx_seq_one_letter_code
_entity_poly.pdbx_strand_id
1 'polypeptide(L)'
;MDPDILVIFQATENLIKQTDCHVFLESDFNRRSLPNLLEEEISNVWKIRQSKNTTLYNGTKFRVHAVLPSVDKKGVNLQLGITCYRDFLGTNWSFRSQHMQTIGLALFGNSQACMSDPLGVGSLLLTSDQRIILLKRSQNCAEAPGLWDIPGGHAEPQELVGSVMMEEIDVESLSPAAVVKELYNSVLREIRDEVNIPQDMLLEPELMGIASNLTSAGRPSLEFFVKCSLPSSEVLQLYLQGNQSEADESTHIQCLSVNDVLELQENNKQLWSMLAPSAKGCFIIFINMVLNNVLKLDSNSSITNSIEP
;
A
#
# COMPACT_ATOMS: atom_id res chain seq x y z
N MET A 1 18.19 1.33 9.47
CA MET A 1 17.52 1.51 8.17
C MET A 1 17.42 0.15 7.51
N ASP A 2 16.22 -0.24 7.09
CA ASP A 2 15.98 -1.49 6.36
C ASP A 2 16.34 -1.28 4.87
N PRO A 3 17.19 -2.13 4.27
CA PRO A 3 17.67 -1.92 2.90
C PRO A 3 16.60 -2.15 1.83
N ASP A 4 15.47 -2.76 2.19
CA ASP A 4 14.39 -3.09 1.25
C ASP A 4 13.41 -1.92 1.06
N ILE A 5 13.52 -0.87 1.89
CA ILE A 5 12.51 0.19 2.02
C ILE A 5 13.13 1.56 1.80
N LEU A 6 12.44 2.37 0.98
CA LEU A 6 12.70 3.80 0.86
C LEU A 6 11.45 4.58 1.25
N VAL A 7 11.54 5.46 2.25
CA VAL A 7 10.47 6.43 2.56
C VAL A 7 10.57 7.59 1.57
N ILE A 8 9.60 7.71 0.67
CA ILE A 8 9.55 8.73 -0.38
C ILE A 8 9.02 10.06 0.17
N PHE A 9 7.99 9.96 1.02
CA PHE A 9 7.31 11.09 1.62
C PHE A 9 6.82 10.71 3.01
N GLN A 10 6.84 11.66 3.93
CA GLN A 10 6.30 11.50 5.28
C GLN A 10 5.69 12.82 5.74
N ALA A 11 4.52 12.74 6.36
CA ALA A 11 3.88 13.87 7.00
C ALA A 11 4.72 14.39 8.19
N THR A 12 4.86 15.71 8.29
CA THR A 12 5.76 16.34 9.28
C THR A 12 5.06 17.09 10.40
N GLU A 13 3.82 17.51 10.21
CA GLU A 13 3.06 18.28 11.23
C GLU A 13 1.85 17.51 11.75
N ASN A 14 1.00 17.05 10.84
CA ASN A 14 -0.19 16.24 11.12
C ASN A 14 -0.34 15.20 10.01
N LEU A 15 -1.09 14.14 10.28
CA LEU A 15 -1.50 13.20 9.24
C LEU A 15 -2.24 13.94 8.12
N ILE A 16 -2.03 13.51 6.88
CA ILE A 16 -2.62 14.18 5.71
C ILE A 16 -4.05 13.69 5.55
N LYS A 17 -5.01 14.62 5.60
CA LYS A 17 -6.41 14.31 5.37
C LYS A 17 -6.70 14.24 3.87
N GLN A 18 -7.85 13.66 3.52
CA GLN A 18 -8.32 13.63 2.14
C GLN A 18 -8.35 15.03 1.50
N THR A 19 -8.71 16.08 2.26
CA THR A 19 -8.77 17.47 1.80
C THR A 19 -7.40 18.09 1.50
N ASP A 20 -6.34 17.51 2.05
CA ASP A 20 -4.95 17.99 1.91
C ASP A 20 -4.15 17.10 0.94
N CYS A 21 -4.81 16.13 0.29
CA CYS A 21 -4.24 15.31 -0.77
C CYS A 21 -4.75 15.80 -2.13
N HIS A 22 -3.83 16.14 -3.03
CA HIS A 22 -4.15 16.58 -4.37
C HIS A 22 -3.51 15.63 -5.38
N VAL A 23 -4.22 15.36 -6.48
CA VAL A 23 -3.70 14.56 -7.59
C VAL A 23 -3.66 15.40 -8.86
N PHE A 24 -2.63 15.17 -9.66
CA PHE A 24 -2.45 15.70 -11.00
C PHE A 24 -2.41 14.51 -11.95
N LEU A 25 -3.25 14.55 -12.98
CA LEU A 25 -3.55 13.41 -13.84
C LEU A 25 -3.20 13.79 -15.27
N GLU A 26 -2.18 13.14 -15.84
CA GLU A 26 -1.71 13.42 -17.19
C GLU A 26 -1.27 12.12 -17.86
N SER A 27 -1.52 12.01 -19.16
CA SER A 27 -1.08 10.85 -19.96
C SER A 27 0.44 10.72 -20.03
N ASP A 28 1.17 11.83 -19.90
CA ASP A 28 2.64 11.87 -19.81
C ASP A 28 3.19 11.30 -18.51
N PHE A 29 2.33 11.10 -17.49
CA PHE A 29 2.65 10.39 -16.25
C PHE A 29 2.52 8.86 -16.40
N ASN A 30 2.14 8.35 -17.57
CA ASN A 30 2.15 6.91 -17.85
C ASN A 30 3.60 6.39 -18.04
N ARG A 31 3.74 5.07 -18.01
CA ARG A 31 5.01 4.39 -18.26
C ARG A 31 5.51 4.69 -19.68
N ARG A 32 6.78 5.07 -19.82
CA ARG A 32 7.44 5.20 -21.13
C ARG A 32 7.76 3.81 -21.69
N SER A 33 7.63 3.65 -23.00
CA SER A 33 7.91 2.38 -23.67
C SER A 33 9.40 2.03 -23.59
N LEU A 34 9.67 0.76 -23.32
CA LEU A 34 10.97 0.13 -23.44
C LEU A 34 11.30 -0.15 -24.92
N PRO A 35 12.57 -0.45 -25.25
CA PRO A 35 12.92 -1.01 -26.55
C PRO A 35 12.06 -2.24 -26.90
N ASN A 36 11.68 -2.38 -28.17
CA ASN A 36 10.70 -3.37 -28.65
C ASN A 36 10.88 -4.78 -28.10
N LEU A 37 12.11 -5.29 -28.03
CA LEU A 37 12.40 -6.63 -27.51
C LEU A 37 11.91 -6.80 -26.06
N LEU A 38 12.03 -5.79 -25.20
CA LEU A 38 11.57 -5.85 -23.82
C LEU A 38 10.05 -5.66 -23.70
N GLU A 39 9.41 -4.89 -24.59
CA GLU A 39 7.93 -4.80 -24.64
C GLU A 39 7.31 -6.13 -25.10
N GLU A 40 7.95 -6.81 -26.06
CA GLU A 40 7.57 -8.16 -26.46
C GLU A 40 7.75 -9.17 -25.30
N GLU A 41 8.79 -9.02 -24.49
CA GLU A 41 8.98 -9.84 -23.28
C GLU A 41 7.84 -9.63 -22.27
N ILE A 42 7.39 -8.39 -22.01
CA ILE A 42 6.23 -8.11 -21.14
C ILE A 42 5.01 -8.88 -21.63
N SER A 43 4.73 -8.80 -22.93
CA SER A 43 3.61 -9.50 -23.56
C SER A 43 3.73 -11.03 -23.44
N ASN A 44 4.94 -11.57 -23.57
CA ASN A 44 5.20 -13.01 -23.45
C ASN A 44 5.06 -13.51 -22.01
N VAL A 45 5.57 -12.76 -21.03
CA VAL A 45 5.40 -13.07 -19.60
C VAL A 45 3.93 -13.19 -19.25
N TRP A 46 3.10 -12.26 -19.74
CA TRP A 46 1.67 -12.28 -19.52
C TRP A 46 0.99 -13.52 -20.12
N LYS A 47 1.27 -13.83 -21.39
CA LYS A 47 0.73 -15.03 -22.07
C LYS A 47 1.08 -16.32 -21.31
N ILE A 48 2.32 -16.44 -20.82
CA ILE A 48 2.77 -17.59 -20.03
C ILE A 48 2.04 -17.69 -18.70
N ARG A 49 1.73 -16.55 -18.04
CA ARG A 49 0.96 -16.58 -16.79
C ARG A 49 -0.49 -16.94 -17.03
N GLN A 50 -1.13 -16.37 -18.05
CA GLN A 50 -2.51 -16.73 -18.42
C GLN A 50 -2.64 -18.20 -18.81
N SER A 51 -1.63 -18.80 -19.45
CA SER A 51 -1.67 -20.24 -19.78
C SER A 51 -1.59 -21.14 -18.54
N LYS A 52 -1.11 -20.63 -17.41
CA LYS A 52 -1.00 -21.36 -16.13
C LYS A 52 -2.17 -21.06 -15.18
N ASN A 53 -2.76 -19.88 -15.29
CA ASN A 53 -3.91 -19.46 -14.50
C ASN A 53 -4.93 -18.79 -15.42
N THR A 54 -5.96 -19.55 -15.82
CA THR A 54 -6.99 -19.07 -16.77
C THR A 54 -7.97 -18.08 -16.14
N THR A 55 -7.99 -17.92 -14.81
CA THR A 55 -8.80 -16.90 -14.12
C THR A 55 -8.04 -15.59 -13.90
N LEU A 56 -6.76 -15.53 -14.29
CA LEU A 56 -5.96 -14.32 -14.17
C LEU A 56 -6.47 -13.22 -15.10
N TYR A 57 -6.86 -12.09 -14.52
CA TYR A 57 -7.33 -10.91 -15.24
C TYR A 57 -6.32 -9.75 -15.14
N ASN A 58 -6.34 -8.86 -16.14
CA ASN A 58 -5.46 -7.70 -16.19
C ASN A 58 -6.13 -6.48 -15.54
N GLY A 59 -6.03 -6.35 -14.22
CA GLY A 59 -6.60 -5.20 -13.49
C GLY A 59 -5.91 -3.88 -13.81
N THR A 60 -6.68 -2.80 -13.87
CA THR A 60 -6.17 -1.42 -14.06
C THR A 60 -5.68 -0.86 -12.73
N LYS A 61 -4.64 -0.02 -12.75
CA LYS A 61 -4.04 0.55 -11.54
C LYS A 61 -3.64 2.00 -11.79
N PHE A 62 -3.67 2.83 -10.75
CA PHE A 62 -2.98 4.12 -10.80
C PHE A 62 -1.48 3.91 -10.81
N ARG A 63 -0.75 4.68 -11.62
CA ARG A 63 0.72 4.69 -11.67
C ARG A 63 1.23 5.94 -10.98
N VAL A 64 2.23 5.81 -10.12
CA VAL A 64 2.91 6.99 -9.55
C VAL A 64 4.00 7.47 -10.50
N HIS A 65 3.93 8.73 -10.90
CA HIS A 65 5.00 9.41 -11.60
C HIS A 65 5.90 10.20 -10.64
N ALA A 66 5.30 10.98 -9.75
CA ALA A 66 6.01 11.73 -8.73
C ALA A 66 5.16 11.97 -7.48
N VAL A 67 5.86 12.20 -6.37
CA VAL A 67 5.28 12.58 -5.08
C VAL A 67 5.95 13.88 -4.66
N LEU A 68 5.15 14.92 -4.44
CA LEU A 68 5.65 16.24 -4.08
C LEU A 68 4.94 16.74 -2.81
N PRO A 69 5.64 17.36 -1.85
CA PRO A 69 4.96 18.08 -0.78
C PRO A 69 4.18 19.26 -1.37
N SER A 70 3.03 19.55 -0.77
CA SER A 70 2.32 20.82 -0.99
C SER A 70 3.19 22.04 -0.65
N VAL A 71 2.84 23.21 -1.19
CA VAL A 71 3.60 24.46 -0.98
C VAL A 71 3.65 24.87 0.49
N ASP A 72 2.56 24.66 1.23
CA ASP A 72 2.48 24.92 2.67
C ASP A 72 3.02 23.76 3.53
N LYS A 73 3.43 22.66 2.89
CA LYS A 73 3.93 21.41 3.50
C LYS A 73 2.94 20.70 4.42
N LYS A 74 1.64 21.00 4.31
CA LYS A 74 0.56 20.38 5.11
C LYS A 74 -0.19 19.28 4.37
N GLY A 75 0.01 19.21 3.07
CA GLY A 75 -0.56 18.24 2.15
C GLY A 75 0.47 17.56 1.24
N VAL A 76 -0.03 16.68 0.38
CA VAL A 76 0.75 15.98 -0.65
C VAL A 76 0.13 16.20 -2.03
N ASN A 77 0.98 16.31 -3.04
CA ASN A 77 0.64 16.39 -4.45
C ASN A 77 1.16 15.11 -5.14
N LEU A 78 0.24 14.31 -5.67
CA LEU A 78 0.55 13.07 -6.38
C LEU A 78 0.41 13.29 -7.89
N GLN A 79 1.46 13.06 -8.65
CA GLN A 79 1.38 13.01 -10.11
C GLN A 79 1.12 11.58 -10.53
N LEU A 80 -0.08 11.31 -11.06
CA LEU A 80 -0.58 9.98 -11.33
C LEU A 80 -0.87 9.78 -12.83
N GLY A 81 -0.40 8.65 -13.34
CA GLY A 81 -0.85 8.07 -14.60
C GLY A 81 -1.70 6.83 -14.36
N ILE A 82 -1.83 6.00 -15.38
CA ILE A 82 -2.49 4.70 -15.35
C ILE A 82 -1.50 3.62 -15.80
N THR A 83 -1.65 2.45 -15.22
CA THR A 83 -0.95 1.22 -15.61
C THR A 83 -1.86 0.02 -15.40
N CYS A 84 -1.32 -1.19 -15.51
CA CYS A 84 -2.06 -2.42 -15.28
C CYS A 84 -1.20 -3.52 -14.65
N TYR A 85 -1.87 -4.56 -14.17
CA TYR A 85 -1.25 -5.71 -13.54
C TYR A 85 -0.28 -6.45 -14.46
N ARG A 86 -0.61 -6.57 -15.75
CA ARG A 86 0.26 -7.13 -16.79
C ARG A 86 1.61 -6.41 -16.84
N ASP A 87 1.58 -5.09 -16.93
CA ASP A 87 2.79 -4.27 -17.05
C ASP A 87 3.61 -4.37 -15.76
N PHE A 88 2.98 -4.35 -14.58
CA PHE A 88 3.66 -4.57 -13.30
C PHE A 88 4.45 -5.87 -13.28
N LEU A 89 3.80 -6.96 -13.68
CA LEU A 89 4.38 -8.29 -13.74
C LEU A 89 5.52 -8.41 -14.77
N GLY A 90 5.48 -7.60 -15.84
CA GLY A 90 6.48 -7.57 -16.90
C GLY A 90 7.63 -6.59 -16.65
N THR A 91 7.46 -5.60 -15.75
CA THR A 91 8.50 -4.62 -15.42
C THR A 91 9.02 -4.79 -13.99
N ASN A 92 8.23 -4.42 -12.98
CA ASN A 92 8.67 -4.37 -11.58
C ASN A 92 9.00 -5.76 -11.06
N TRP A 93 8.16 -6.74 -11.41
CA TRP A 93 8.33 -8.14 -11.02
C TRP A 93 9.15 -8.97 -12.02
N SER A 94 9.80 -8.31 -12.99
CA SER A 94 10.69 -8.96 -13.93
C SER A 94 12.07 -9.19 -13.32
N PHE A 95 12.69 -10.33 -13.66
CA PHE A 95 14.11 -10.56 -13.34
C PHE A 95 15.04 -9.54 -14.04
N ARG A 96 14.53 -8.79 -15.02
CA ARG A 96 15.26 -7.72 -15.73
C ARG A 96 14.94 -6.32 -15.21
N SER A 97 14.22 -6.17 -14.10
CA SER A 97 13.77 -4.88 -13.57
C SER A 97 14.92 -3.86 -13.41
N GLN A 98 16.06 -4.27 -12.85
CA GLN A 98 17.25 -3.41 -12.71
C GLN A 98 17.81 -2.93 -14.07
N HIS A 99 17.76 -3.79 -15.08
CA HIS A 99 18.19 -3.42 -16.44
C HIS A 99 17.22 -2.43 -17.08
N MET A 100 15.91 -2.64 -16.89
CA MET A 100 14.87 -1.69 -17.34
C MET A 100 15.01 -0.33 -16.65
N GLN A 101 15.32 -0.31 -15.34
CA GLN A 101 15.63 0.92 -14.61
C GLN A 101 16.86 1.65 -15.17
N THR A 102 17.91 0.89 -15.55
CA THR A 102 19.09 1.46 -16.20
C THR A 102 18.74 2.10 -17.56
N ILE A 103 17.88 1.47 -18.35
CA ILE A 103 17.37 2.03 -19.61
C ILE A 103 16.56 3.31 -19.34
N GLY A 104 15.66 3.27 -18.35
CA GLY A 104 14.86 4.42 -17.95
C GLY A 104 15.73 5.63 -17.58
N LEU A 105 16.77 5.39 -16.78
CA LEU A 105 17.72 6.42 -16.41
C LEU A 105 18.50 6.96 -17.62
N ALA A 106 18.97 6.08 -18.51
CA ALA A 106 19.77 6.47 -19.67
C ALA A 106 18.97 7.25 -20.73
N LEU A 107 17.70 6.90 -20.96
CA LEU A 107 16.87 7.51 -22.01
C LEU A 107 16.03 8.69 -21.51
N PHE A 108 15.60 8.67 -20.25
CA PHE A 108 14.63 9.62 -19.71
C PHE A 108 15.11 10.33 -18.44
N GLY A 109 16.32 10.03 -17.95
CA GLY A 109 16.85 10.63 -16.72
C GLY A 109 16.13 10.18 -15.44
N ASN A 110 15.30 9.14 -15.51
CA ASN A 110 14.51 8.63 -14.39
C ASN A 110 14.47 7.10 -14.43
N SER A 111 14.97 6.43 -13.38
CA SER A 111 14.99 4.96 -13.29
C SER A 111 13.59 4.35 -13.34
N GLN A 112 12.57 5.08 -12.90
CA GLN A 112 11.19 4.62 -12.87
C GLN A 112 10.42 4.91 -14.16
N ALA A 113 11.00 5.64 -15.12
CA ALA A 113 10.29 6.07 -16.34
C ALA A 113 9.68 4.90 -17.12
N CYS A 114 10.38 3.77 -17.17
CA CYS A 114 9.96 2.55 -17.87
C CYS A 114 9.31 1.52 -16.96
N MET A 115 9.05 1.84 -15.69
CA MET A 115 8.45 0.94 -14.71
C MET A 115 6.95 1.21 -14.59
N SER A 116 6.18 0.13 -14.40
CA SER A 116 4.73 0.18 -14.22
C SER A 116 4.35 0.96 -12.96
N ASP A 117 5.08 0.75 -11.85
CA ASP A 117 4.89 1.43 -10.56
C ASP A 117 3.42 1.62 -10.15
N PRO A 118 2.63 0.53 -10.11
CA PRO A 118 1.27 0.60 -9.61
C PRO A 118 1.26 1.05 -8.14
N LEU A 119 0.39 2.02 -7.83
CA LEU A 119 0.22 2.55 -6.49
C LEU A 119 -0.48 1.51 -5.59
N GLY A 120 0.18 1.11 -4.52
CA GLY A 120 -0.45 0.37 -3.42
C GLY A 120 -1.13 1.28 -2.40
N VAL A 121 -2.00 0.70 -1.58
CA VAL A 121 -2.49 1.31 -0.34
C VAL A 121 -2.30 0.32 0.81
N GLY A 122 -1.88 0.79 1.97
CA GLY A 122 -1.75 0.00 3.19
C GLY A 122 -2.27 0.78 4.39
N SER A 123 -2.69 0.07 5.45
CA SER A 123 -3.16 0.69 6.69
C SER A 123 -2.49 0.17 7.95
N LEU A 124 -1.99 1.08 8.76
CA LEU A 124 -1.82 0.84 10.18
C LEU A 124 -3.18 0.97 10.86
N LEU A 125 -3.83 -0.18 11.04
CA LEU A 125 -5.12 -0.29 11.69
C LEU A 125 -4.97 -0.39 13.22
N LEU A 126 -5.39 0.64 13.94
CA LEU A 126 -5.34 0.74 15.41
C LEU A 126 -6.73 0.49 16.02
N THR A 127 -6.85 -0.51 16.89
CA THR A 127 -8.08 -0.84 17.62
C THR A 127 -8.31 0.08 18.82
N SER A 128 -9.53 0.06 19.38
CA SER A 128 -9.89 0.92 20.52
C SER A 128 -9.12 0.62 21.81
N ASP A 129 -8.53 -0.58 21.92
CA ASP A 129 -7.66 -1.04 23.00
C ASP A 129 -6.16 -0.95 22.65
N GLN A 130 -5.81 -0.06 21.71
CA GLN A 130 -4.43 0.29 21.33
C GLN A 130 -3.61 -0.89 20.79
N ARG A 131 -4.23 -1.75 19.96
CA ARG A 131 -3.56 -2.83 19.25
C ARG A 131 -3.50 -2.56 17.75
N ILE A 132 -2.41 -3.00 17.13
CA ILE A 132 -2.16 -2.89 15.69
C ILE A 132 -2.39 -4.26 15.05
N ILE A 133 -3.17 -4.30 13.98
CA ILE A 133 -3.52 -5.53 13.26
C ILE A 133 -2.45 -5.89 12.22
N LEU A 134 -2.09 -7.17 12.18
CA LEU A 134 -1.28 -7.80 11.14
C LEU A 134 -1.99 -9.04 10.57
N LEU A 135 -1.81 -9.26 9.27
CA LEU A 135 -2.34 -10.41 8.54
C LEU A 135 -1.19 -11.25 7.98
N LYS A 136 -1.29 -12.57 8.06
CA LYS A 136 -0.32 -13.46 7.43
C LYS A 136 -0.78 -13.82 6.03
N ARG A 137 -0.11 -13.28 5.02
CA ARG A 137 -0.40 -13.50 3.60
C ARG A 137 -0.44 -14.99 3.27
N SER A 138 -1.39 -15.41 2.45
CA SER A 138 -1.49 -16.80 2.01
C SER A 138 -0.30 -17.19 1.11
N GLN A 139 -0.11 -18.50 0.91
CA GLN A 139 0.91 -18.99 -0.03
C GLN A 139 0.48 -18.81 -1.50
N ASN A 140 -0.77 -18.44 -1.74
CA ASN A 140 -1.31 -18.23 -3.08
C ASN A 140 -1.11 -16.78 -3.56
N CYS A 141 -0.80 -15.85 -2.65
CA CYS A 141 -0.51 -14.47 -2.99
C CYS A 141 0.69 -14.37 -3.95
N ALA A 142 0.56 -13.50 -4.95
CA ALA A 142 1.63 -13.29 -5.94
C ALA A 142 2.87 -12.59 -5.34
N GLU A 143 2.65 -11.65 -4.42
CA GLU A 143 3.69 -10.89 -3.71
C GLU A 143 3.76 -11.33 -2.25
N ALA A 144 4.98 -11.44 -1.73
CA ALA A 144 5.29 -11.72 -0.32
C ALA A 144 4.53 -12.92 0.32
N PRO A 145 4.43 -14.10 -0.35
CA PRO A 145 3.65 -15.22 0.18
C PRO A 145 4.16 -15.69 1.55
N GLY A 146 3.24 -15.86 2.50
CA GLY A 146 3.55 -16.33 3.86
C GLY A 146 4.14 -15.30 4.81
N LEU A 147 4.41 -14.06 4.35
CA LEU A 147 4.88 -12.98 5.20
C LEU A 147 3.72 -12.31 5.95
N TRP A 148 4.05 -11.66 7.05
CA TRP A 148 3.13 -10.80 7.80
C TRP A 148 3.04 -9.43 7.14
N ASP A 149 1.82 -8.94 6.98
CA ASP A 149 1.53 -7.69 6.31
C ASP A 149 0.49 -6.88 7.10
N ILE A 150 0.35 -5.62 6.72
CA ILE A 150 -0.77 -4.77 7.14
C ILE A 150 -1.97 -4.99 6.21
N PRO A 151 -3.22 -4.71 6.65
CA PRO A 151 -4.36 -4.69 5.74
C PRO A 151 -4.15 -3.66 4.63
N GLY A 152 -4.43 -4.03 3.38
CA GLY A 152 -4.16 -3.17 2.24
C GLY A 152 -4.37 -3.85 0.90
N GLY A 153 -4.06 -3.12 -0.17
CA GLY A 153 -4.29 -3.57 -1.53
C GLY A 153 -4.11 -2.44 -2.52
N HIS A 154 -5.11 -2.15 -3.34
CA HIS A 154 -4.99 -1.19 -4.44
C HIS A 154 -6.25 -0.36 -4.66
N ALA A 155 -6.07 0.95 -4.77
CA ALA A 155 -7.05 1.78 -5.47
C ALA A 155 -7.01 1.50 -6.97
N GLU A 156 -8.17 1.38 -7.61
CA GLU A 156 -8.25 1.02 -9.03
C GLU A 156 -9.05 2.05 -9.84
N PRO A 157 -8.57 2.47 -11.03
CA PRO A 157 -9.33 3.32 -11.94
C PRO A 157 -10.70 2.77 -12.29
N GLN A 158 -10.87 1.44 -12.35
CA GLN A 158 -12.14 0.80 -12.67
C GLN A 158 -13.27 1.14 -11.68
N GLU A 159 -12.95 1.49 -10.43
CA GLU A 159 -13.95 1.94 -9.45
C GLU A 159 -14.56 3.30 -9.83
N LEU A 160 -13.89 4.06 -10.72
CA LEU A 160 -14.34 5.36 -11.20
C LEU A 160 -15.01 5.29 -12.58
N VAL A 161 -14.49 4.44 -13.46
CA VAL A 161 -14.93 4.39 -14.88
C VAL A 161 -15.61 3.08 -15.28
N GLY A 162 -15.72 2.12 -14.36
CA GLY A 162 -16.20 0.77 -14.62
C GLY A 162 -15.12 -0.13 -15.26
N SER A 163 -15.49 -1.37 -15.56
CA SER A 163 -14.61 -2.36 -16.16
C SER A 163 -14.37 -2.07 -17.65
N VAL A 164 -13.36 -1.26 -17.95
CA VAL A 164 -12.90 -0.92 -19.31
C VAL A 164 -11.44 -1.34 -19.49
N MET A 165 -11.00 -1.44 -20.74
CA MET A 165 -9.60 -1.72 -21.04
C MET A 165 -8.73 -0.51 -20.65
N MET A 166 -7.49 -0.75 -20.21
CA MET A 166 -6.60 0.34 -19.77
C MET A 166 -6.39 1.40 -20.87
N GLU A 167 -6.29 0.94 -22.12
CA GLU A 167 -6.10 1.78 -23.31
C GLU A 167 -7.32 2.66 -23.62
N GLU A 168 -8.49 2.37 -23.05
CA GLU A 168 -9.72 3.15 -23.19
C GLU A 168 -9.88 4.22 -22.11
N ILE A 169 -9.04 4.21 -21.06
CA ILE A 169 -9.13 5.18 -19.97
C ILE A 169 -8.41 6.47 -20.37
N ASP A 170 -9.20 7.53 -20.56
CA ASP A 170 -8.69 8.89 -20.66
C ASP A 170 -8.37 9.43 -19.25
N VAL A 171 -7.10 9.34 -18.87
CA VAL A 171 -6.61 9.76 -17.54
C VAL A 171 -6.89 11.24 -17.25
N GLU A 172 -6.88 12.10 -18.27
CA GLU A 172 -7.08 13.55 -18.11
C GLU A 172 -8.57 13.89 -17.91
N SER A 173 -9.47 12.97 -18.28
CA SER A 173 -10.91 13.08 -18.00
C SER A 173 -11.31 12.68 -16.58
N LEU A 174 -10.43 11.97 -15.85
CA LEU A 174 -10.71 11.54 -14.48
C LEU A 174 -10.78 12.75 -13.55
N SER A 175 -11.80 12.81 -12.71
CA SER A 175 -11.92 13.85 -11.70
C SER A 175 -10.83 13.68 -10.62
N PRO A 176 -9.94 14.69 -10.41
CA PRO A 176 -8.93 14.62 -9.36
C PRO A 176 -9.52 14.34 -7.97
N ALA A 177 -10.66 14.98 -7.65
CA ALA A 177 -11.35 14.78 -6.38
C ALA A 177 -11.92 13.36 -6.24
N ALA A 178 -12.39 12.76 -7.33
CA ALA A 178 -12.87 11.38 -7.31
C ALA A 178 -11.73 10.37 -7.14
N VAL A 179 -10.58 10.61 -7.78
CA VAL A 179 -9.38 9.79 -7.59
C VAL A 179 -8.87 9.89 -6.15
N VAL A 180 -8.76 11.09 -5.57
CA VAL A 180 -8.37 11.24 -4.16
C VAL A 180 -9.35 10.51 -3.23
N LYS A 181 -10.66 10.65 -3.47
CA LYS A 181 -11.67 9.94 -2.69
C LYS A 181 -11.51 8.43 -2.82
N GLU A 182 -11.21 7.92 -4.01
CA GLU A 182 -10.96 6.50 -4.25
C GLU A 182 -9.71 5.99 -3.53
N LEU A 183 -8.61 6.76 -3.52
CA LEU A 183 -7.38 6.40 -2.78
C LEU A 183 -7.63 6.22 -1.27
N TYR A 184 -8.48 7.06 -0.67
CA TYR A 184 -8.81 6.99 0.76
C TYR A 184 -9.91 5.96 1.04
N ASN A 185 -10.90 5.82 0.16
CA ASN A 185 -11.96 4.84 0.36
C ASN A 185 -11.48 3.40 0.12
N SER A 186 -10.52 3.19 -0.77
CA SER A 186 -10.02 1.85 -1.07
C SER A 186 -9.47 1.18 0.18
N VAL A 187 -8.66 1.88 0.99
CA VAL A 187 -8.09 1.29 2.20
C VAL A 187 -9.15 0.86 3.23
N LEU A 188 -10.28 1.57 3.33
CA LEU A 188 -11.40 1.15 4.17
C LEU A 188 -12.09 -0.11 3.61
N ARG A 189 -12.21 -0.21 2.28
CA ARG A 189 -12.74 -1.41 1.63
C ARG A 189 -11.82 -2.61 1.83
N GLU A 190 -10.51 -2.44 1.71
CA GLU A 190 -9.54 -3.54 1.97
C GLU A 190 -9.66 -4.04 3.42
N ILE A 191 -9.75 -3.13 4.40
CA ILE A 191 -9.96 -3.54 5.80
C ILE A 191 -11.26 -4.34 5.97
N ARG A 192 -12.35 -3.92 5.31
CA ARG A 192 -13.62 -4.66 5.35
C ARG A 192 -13.49 -6.03 4.68
N ASP A 193 -12.87 -6.08 3.50
CA ASP A 193 -12.86 -7.26 2.63
C ASP A 193 -11.84 -8.32 3.09
N GLU A 194 -10.74 -7.92 3.74
CA GLU A 194 -9.72 -8.83 4.31
C GLU A 194 -9.95 -9.14 5.81
N VAL A 195 -10.28 -8.12 6.62
CA VAL A 195 -10.36 -8.22 8.10
C VAL A 195 -11.77 -8.45 8.61
N ASN A 196 -12.78 -8.25 7.76
CA ASN A 196 -14.21 -8.36 8.10
C ASN A 196 -14.73 -7.29 9.07
N ILE A 197 -14.09 -6.13 9.14
CA ILE A 197 -14.56 -5.02 10.00
C ILE A 197 -15.61 -4.19 9.24
N PRO A 198 -16.80 -3.97 9.81
CA PRO A 198 -17.78 -3.06 9.24
C PRO A 198 -17.23 -1.63 9.08
N GLN A 199 -17.48 -1.01 7.93
CA GLN A 199 -16.91 0.31 7.62
C GLN A 199 -17.37 1.43 8.57
N ASP A 200 -18.55 1.30 9.17
CA ASP A 200 -19.07 2.24 10.19
C ASP A 200 -18.33 2.17 11.54
N MET A 201 -17.49 1.15 11.73
CA MET A 201 -16.58 1.04 12.88
C MET A 201 -15.18 1.64 12.61
N LEU A 202 -14.92 2.11 11.39
CA LEU A 202 -13.65 2.70 10.99
C LEU A 202 -13.78 4.23 10.93
N LEU A 203 -12.81 4.94 11.49
CA LEU A 203 -12.67 6.38 11.27
C LEU A 203 -12.08 6.67 9.89
N GLU A 204 -12.26 7.90 9.43
CA GLU A 204 -11.68 8.39 8.18
C GLU A 204 -10.15 8.15 8.15
N PRO A 205 -9.59 7.55 7.08
CA PRO A 205 -8.16 7.35 6.95
C PRO A 205 -7.41 8.67 6.86
N GLU A 206 -6.25 8.70 7.49
CA GLU A 206 -5.32 9.83 7.34
C GLU A 206 -3.96 9.29 6.89
N LEU A 207 -3.40 9.87 5.83
CA LEU A 207 -2.16 9.40 5.22
C LEU A 207 -0.95 9.80 6.09
N MET A 208 -0.14 8.80 6.47
CA MET A 208 1.11 9.02 7.19
C MET A 208 2.25 9.37 6.25
N GLY A 209 2.34 8.67 5.12
CA GLY A 209 3.45 8.81 4.19
C GLY A 209 3.39 7.82 3.03
N ILE A 210 4.48 7.74 2.29
CA ILE A 210 4.61 6.91 1.09
C ILE A 210 5.94 6.16 1.16
N ALA A 211 5.88 4.84 1.07
CA ALA A 211 7.05 3.97 1.05
C ALA A 211 7.19 3.26 -0.30
N SER A 212 8.43 3.04 -0.72
CA SER A 212 8.80 2.25 -1.90
C SER A 212 9.38 0.90 -1.49
N ASN A 213 8.85 -0.17 -2.08
CA ASN A 213 9.40 -1.51 -1.99
C ASN A 213 10.55 -1.69 -2.99
N LEU A 214 11.80 -1.65 -2.51
CA LEU A 214 13.00 -1.79 -3.34
C LEU A 214 13.19 -3.23 -3.86
N THR A 215 12.61 -4.23 -3.20
CA THR A 215 12.60 -5.62 -3.71
C THR A 215 11.66 -5.79 -4.92
N SER A 216 10.71 -4.86 -5.10
CA SER A 216 9.79 -4.77 -6.24
C SER A 216 10.12 -3.57 -7.15
N ALA A 217 11.42 -3.33 -7.33
CA ALA A 217 11.98 -2.28 -8.18
C ALA A 217 11.45 -0.86 -7.87
N GLY A 218 11.22 -0.57 -6.59
CA GLY A 218 10.81 0.76 -6.12
C GLY A 218 9.31 1.02 -6.14
N ARG A 219 8.47 -0.01 -6.37
CA ARG A 219 7.01 0.13 -6.40
C ARG A 219 6.50 0.87 -5.14
N PRO A 220 5.72 1.95 -5.27
CA PRO A 220 5.26 2.76 -4.14
C PRO A 220 3.92 2.29 -3.55
N SER A 221 3.71 2.64 -2.28
CA SER A 221 2.46 2.42 -1.53
C SER A 221 2.15 3.62 -0.63
N LEU A 222 0.88 4.02 -0.60
CA LEU A 222 0.36 4.99 0.37
C LEU A 222 0.13 4.28 1.71
N GLU A 223 0.71 4.80 2.78
CA GLU A 223 0.59 4.20 4.10
C GLU A 223 -0.33 5.05 4.99
N PHE A 224 -1.54 4.56 5.23
CA PHE A 224 -2.58 5.22 6.00
C PHE A 224 -2.57 4.81 7.47
N PHE A 225 -3.05 5.70 8.32
CA PHE A 225 -3.41 5.41 9.69
C PHE A 225 -4.93 5.38 9.80
N VAL A 226 -5.48 4.28 10.32
CA VAL A 226 -6.93 4.08 10.46
C VAL A 226 -7.23 3.64 11.89
N LYS A 227 -8.16 4.33 12.55
CA LYS A 227 -8.64 3.91 13.88
C LYS A 227 -9.94 3.13 13.76
N CYS A 228 -10.06 2.08 14.56
CA CYS A 228 -11.25 1.24 14.68
C CYS A 228 -11.86 1.42 16.08
N SER A 229 -13.18 1.55 16.15
CA SER A 229 -13.91 1.64 17.41
C SER A 229 -14.05 0.30 18.16
N LEU A 230 -13.74 -0.82 17.50
CA LEU A 230 -13.79 -2.15 18.10
C LEU A 230 -12.49 -2.47 18.86
N PRO A 231 -12.55 -3.20 19.97
CA PRO A 231 -11.37 -3.77 20.61
C PRO A 231 -10.82 -4.93 19.78
N SER A 232 -9.54 -5.21 19.96
CA SER A 232 -8.82 -6.28 19.24
C SER A 232 -9.50 -7.64 19.35
N SER A 233 -10.10 -7.97 20.49
CA SER A 233 -10.84 -9.23 20.68
C SER A 233 -12.01 -9.39 19.71
N GLU A 234 -12.75 -8.31 19.43
CA GLU A 234 -13.88 -8.35 18.50
C GLU A 234 -13.40 -8.37 17.05
N VAL A 235 -12.34 -7.62 16.73
CA VAL A 235 -11.69 -7.68 15.40
C VAL A 235 -11.23 -9.11 15.08
N LEU A 236 -10.58 -9.79 16.02
CA LEU A 236 -10.17 -11.19 15.86
C LEU A 236 -11.38 -12.11 15.64
N GLN A 237 -12.49 -11.90 16.36
CA GLN A 237 -13.71 -12.68 16.18
C GLN A 237 -14.33 -12.48 14.80
N LEU A 238 -14.39 -11.24 14.31
CA LEU A 238 -14.90 -10.91 12.98
C LEU A 238 -14.08 -11.59 11.89
N TYR A 239 -12.75 -11.46 11.95
CA TYR A 239 -11.85 -12.12 10.99
C TYR A 239 -12.08 -13.64 10.95
N LEU A 240 -12.22 -14.28 12.12
CA LEU A 240 -12.40 -15.73 12.24
C LEU A 240 -13.76 -16.24 11.72
N GLN A 241 -14.71 -15.35 11.41
CA GLN A 241 -15.94 -15.76 10.73
C GLN A 241 -15.66 -16.27 9.30
N GLY A 242 -14.61 -15.77 8.65
CA GLY A 242 -14.14 -16.25 7.35
C GLY A 242 -15.15 -16.06 6.21
N ASN A 243 -16.08 -15.12 6.35
CA ASN A 243 -17.14 -14.82 5.39
C ASN A 243 -16.95 -13.48 4.65
N GLN A 244 -15.82 -12.81 4.90
CA GLN A 244 -15.39 -11.64 4.15
C GLN A 244 -14.99 -12.00 2.71
N SER A 245 -15.03 -11.01 1.82
CA SER A 245 -14.84 -11.18 0.37
C SER A 245 -13.48 -11.80 0.00
N GLU A 246 -12.43 -11.49 0.78
CA GLU A 246 -11.03 -11.87 0.52
C GLU A 246 -10.47 -12.77 1.64
N ALA A 247 -11.32 -13.64 2.19
CA ALA A 247 -10.95 -14.54 3.30
C ALA A 247 -9.82 -15.54 2.96
N ASP A 248 -9.46 -15.70 1.68
CA ASP A 248 -8.38 -16.58 1.21
C ASP A 248 -7.04 -15.85 0.95
N GLU A 249 -7.01 -14.52 1.03
CA GLU A 249 -5.78 -13.72 0.86
C GLU A 249 -4.86 -13.77 2.09
N SER A 250 -5.43 -14.02 3.27
CA SER A 250 -4.68 -14.20 4.51
C SER A 250 -5.06 -15.49 5.24
N THR A 251 -4.13 -16.01 6.02
CA THR A 251 -4.27 -17.31 6.72
C THR A 251 -4.37 -17.16 8.23
N HIS A 252 -3.86 -16.04 8.77
CA HIS A 252 -3.82 -15.77 10.20
C HIS A 252 -3.91 -14.27 10.42
N ILE A 253 -4.46 -13.89 11.57
CA ILE A 253 -4.47 -12.52 12.08
C ILE A 253 -3.70 -12.49 13.41
N GLN A 254 -2.96 -11.42 13.66
CA GLN A 254 -2.28 -11.17 14.91
C GLN A 254 -2.41 -9.70 15.30
N CYS A 255 -2.41 -9.44 16.61
CA CYS A 255 -2.37 -8.10 17.18
C CYS A 255 -1.00 -7.84 17.83
N LEU A 256 -0.44 -6.64 17.64
CA LEU A 256 0.73 -6.14 18.36
C LEU A 256 0.33 -4.97 19.25
N SER A 257 0.99 -4.76 20.40
CA SER A 257 0.86 -3.46 21.07
C SER A 257 1.59 -2.38 20.28
N VAL A 258 1.20 -1.12 20.49
CA VAL A 258 1.96 0.03 19.99
C VAL A 258 3.44 -0.06 20.37
N ASN A 259 3.74 -0.38 21.63
CA ASN A 259 5.13 -0.46 22.09
C ASN A 259 5.91 -1.58 21.39
N ASP A 260 5.28 -2.73 21.15
CA ASP A 260 5.91 -3.83 20.39
C ASP A 260 6.28 -3.37 18.98
N VAL A 261 5.43 -2.57 18.32
CA VAL A 261 5.72 -2.00 17.00
C VAL A 261 6.86 -0.97 17.06
N LEU A 262 6.85 -0.09 18.06
CA LEU A 262 7.89 0.94 18.24
C LEU A 262 9.29 0.34 18.43
N GLU A 263 9.37 -0.82 19.07
CA GLU A 263 10.64 -1.50 19.36
C GLU A 263 10.90 -2.70 18.43
N LEU A 264 10.03 -2.97 17.45
CA LEU A 264 9.98 -4.25 16.74
C LEU A 264 11.29 -4.59 16.03
N GLN A 265 11.87 -3.61 15.35
CA GLN A 265 13.09 -3.79 14.56
C GLN A 265 14.30 -4.15 15.44
N GLU A 266 14.31 -3.69 16.70
CA GLU A 266 15.41 -3.91 17.64
C GLU A 266 15.17 -5.17 18.48
N ASN A 267 13.96 -5.32 19.02
CA ASN A 267 13.63 -6.31 20.04
C ASN A 267 13.04 -7.61 19.48
N ASN A 268 12.51 -7.62 18.25
CA ASN A 268 11.99 -8.82 17.60
C ASN A 268 12.38 -8.91 16.13
N LYS A 269 13.69 -9.08 15.90
CA LYS A 269 14.28 -9.24 14.56
C LYS A 269 13.69 -10.39 13.75
N GLN A 270 13.23 -11.45 14.42
CA GLN A 270 12.60 -12.59 13.77
C GLN A 270 11.26 -12.19 13.15
N LEU A 271 10.38 -11.50 13.89
CA LEU A 271 9.14 -11.00 13.33
C LEU A 271 9.41 -9.95 12.24
N TRP A 272 10.36 -9.03 12.48
CA TRP A 272 10.75 -8.03 11.48
C TRP A 272 11.18 -8.65 10.14
N SER A 273 11.96 -9.74 10.17
CA SER A 273 12.38 -10.45 8.95
C SER A 273 11.25 -11.20 8.25
N MET A 274 10.13 -11.44 8.94
CA MET A 274 8.93 -12.07 8.39
C MET A 274 7.88 -11.05 7.94
N LEU A 275 8.14 -9.74 8.05
CA LEU A 275 7.26 -8.70 7.52
C LEU A 275 7.44 -8.53 6.01
N ALA A 276 6.34 -8.35 5.30
CA ALA A 276 6.33 -7.89 3.92
C ALA A 276 6.92 -6.47 3.83
N PRO A 277 7.53 -6.10 2.69
CA PRO A 277 8.07 -4.76 2.52
C PRO A 277 7.05 -3.63 2.74
N SER A 278 5.80 -3.81 2.32
CA SER A 278 4.67 -2.88 2.60
C SER A 278 4.53 -2.60 4.10
N ALA A 279 4.34 -3.64 4.91
CA ALA A 279 4.26 -3.50 6.37
C ALA A 279 5.51 -2.84 6.99
N LYS A 280 6.71 -3.20 6.53
CA LYS A 280 7.95 -2.55 7.01
C LYS A 280 7.93 -1.05 6.69
N GLY A 281 7.53 -0.66 5.47
CA GLY A 281 7.39 0.73 5.06
C GLY A 281 6.45 1.51 5.95
N CYS A 282 5.25 0.97 6.16
CA CYS A 282 4.26 1.54 7.05
C CYS A 282 4.77 1.69 8.49
N PHE A 283 5.42 0.66 9.05
CA PHE A 283 5.94 0.70 10.42
C PHE A 283 7.10 1.68 10.56
N ILE A 284 8.02 1.75 9.61
CA ILE A 284 9.12 2.75 9.63
C ILE A 284 8.54 4.16 9.68
N ILE A 285 7.54 4.46 8.84
CA ILE A 285 6.87 5.77 8.82
C ILE A 285 6.20 6.05 10.17
N PHE A 286 5.41 5.11 10.68
CA PHE A 286 4.72 5.25 11.96
C PHE A 286 5.68 5.51 13.12
N ILE A 287 6.74 4.71 13.23
CA ILE A 287 7.78 4.85 14.27
C ILE A 287 8.41 6.24 14.20
N ASN A 288 8.80 6.68 12.99
CA ASN A 288 9.36 8.01 12.80
C ASN A 288 8.38 9.11 13.24
N MET A 289 7.09 8.98 12.92
CA MET A 289 6.08 9.98 13.29
C MET A 289 5.85 10.06 14.80
N VAL A 290 5.83 8.92 15.50
CA VAL A 290 5.69 8.88 16.96
C VAL A 290 6.93 9.47 17.65
N LEU A 291 8.13 9.06 17.25
CA LEU A 291 9.38 9.56 17.83
C LEU A 291 9.57 11.07 17.62
N ASN A 292 9.07 11.60 16.51
CA ASN A 292 9.13 13.04 16.20
C ASN A 292 7.90 13.82 16.72
N ASN A 293 7.02 13.20 17.53
CA ASN A 293 5.81 13.82 18.09
C ASN A 293 4.81 14.36 17.05
N VAL A 294 4.85 13.85 15.81
CA VAL A 294 3.89 14.18 14.76
C VAL A 294 2.58 13.42 14.99
N LEU A 295 2.68 12.15 15.39
CA LEU A 295 1.54 11.33 15.79
C LEU A 295 1.55 11.13 17.31
N LYS A 296 0.56 11.69 17.99
CA LYS A 296 0.35 11.48 19.44
C LYS A 296 -0.64 10.35 19.63
N LEU A 297 -0.21 9.31 20.34
CA LEU A 297 -1.07 8.22 20.74
C LEU A 297 -1.61 8.50 22.14
N ASP A 298 -2.88 8.16 22.36
CA ASP A 298 -3.52 8.37 23.67
C ASP A 298 -2.76 7.56 24.74
N SER A 299 -2.14 8.27 25.69
CA SER A 299 -1.30 7.71 26.74
C SER A 299 -2.09 7.04 27.89
N ASN A 300 -3.39 6.78 27.70
CA ASN A 300 -4.28 6.31 28.76
C ASN A 300 -4.74 4.87 28.52
N SER A 301 -3.82 3.92 28.69
CA SER A 301 -4.15 2.61 29.24
C SER A 301 -3.07 2.25 30.26
N SER A 302 -3.12 2.96 31.38
CA SER A 302 -2.42 2.54 32.59
C SER A 302 -2.82 1.10 32.91
N ILE A 303 -1.88 0.18 32.74
CA ILE A 303 -1.92 -1.15 33.31
C ILE A 303 -1.87 -0.95 34.82
N THR A 304 -3.03 -0.82 35.46
CA THR A 304 -3.15 -1.08 36.89
C THR A 304 -2.99 -2.57 37.07
N ASN A 305 -1.76 -3.01 37.31
CA ASN A 305 -1.52 -4.28 38.00
C ASN A 305 -2.07 -4.12 39.42
N SER A 306 -3.35 -4.44 39.59
CA SER A 306 -3.90 -4.78 40.90
C SER A 306 -3.39 -6.16 41.28
N ILE A 307 -2.20 -6.20 41.85
CA ILE A 307 -1.80 -7.28 42.75
C ILE A 307 -2.08 -6.75 44.16
N GLU A 308 -3.09 -7.34 44.79
CA GLU A 308 -3.38 -7.23 46.22
C GLU A 308 -3.76 -8.65 46.70
N PRO A 309 -3.50 -8.99 47.96
CA PRO A 309 -2.19 -9.30 48.55
C PRO A 309 -1.90 -10.81 48.61
#